data_AF-A0A832X0C4-F1
#
_entry.id   AF-A0A832X0C4-F1
#
_cell.length_a   1.000
_cell.length_b   1.000
_cell.length_c   1.000
_cell.angle_alpha   90.00
_cell.angle_beta   90.00
_cell.angle_gamma   90.00
#
_symmetry.space_group_name_H-M   'P 1'
#
loop_
_entity.id
_entity.type
_entity.pdbx_description
1 polymer ?
#
loop_
_entity_poly.entity_id
_entity_poly.type
_entity_poly.pdbx_seq_one_letter_code
_entity_poly.pdbx_strand_id
1 'polypeptide(L)'
;MSINKKLCSLVLASAALILFLILVSSAASAANAQSASSNEPYAYIPNGENISVIDTVTNKVKATVGVGSSSYGVAVSPDRTRVYVTNRWDYTVSVINTATNKVIATVPVGDYPYGVSVSPDGKRYM
;
A
#
# COMPACT_ATOMS: atom_id res chain seq x y z
N MET A 1 57.51 -31.29 13.33
CA MET A 1 56.14 -30.94 13.75
C MET A 1 55.28 -30.86 12.49
N SER A 2 54.76 -32.00 12.02
CA SER A 2 54.04 -32.08 10.74
C SER A 2 52.55 -31.86 10.97
N ILE A 3 52.06 -30.66 10.65
CA ILE A 3 50.63 -30.36 10.71
C ILE A 3 49.98 -31.13 9.56
N ASN A 4 49.22 -32.17 9.91
CA ASN A 4 48.52 -33.05 8.98
C ASN A 4 47.71 -32.22 7.96
N LYS A 5 48.00 -32.38 6.67
CA LYS A 5 47.30 -31.70 5.56
C LYS A 5 45.77 -31.89 5.62
N LYS A 6 45.30 -33.00 6.20
CA LYS A 6 43.88 -33.29 6.46
C LYS A 6 43.26 -32.36 7.51
N LEU A 7 44.02 -31.97 8.54
CA LEU A 7 43.57 -31.06 9.59
C LEU A 7 43.45 -29.62 9.05
N CYS A 8 44.41 -29.20 8.21
CA CYS A 8 44.38 -27.89 7.54
C CYS A 8 43.20 -27.79 6.54
N SER A 9 42.97 -28.86 5.77
CA SER A 9 41.82 -28.97 4.85
C SER A 9 40.47 -28.91 5.54
N LEU A 10 40.33 -29.52 6.72
CA LEU A 10 39.08 -29.55 7.49
C LEU A 10 38.74 -28.18 8.09
N VAL A 11 39.75 -27.42 8.51
CA VAL A 11 39.59 -26.04 9.02
C VAL A 11 39.20 -25.07 7.90
N LEU A 12 39.78 -25.22 6.70
CA LEU A 12 39.41 -24.42 5.52
C LEU A 12 37.99 -24.75 5.02
N ALA A 13 37.59 -26.03 5.04
CA ALA A 13 36.25 -26.44 4.65
C ALA A 13 35.16 -25.94 5.62
N SER A 14 35.44 -25.91 6.93
CA SER A 14 34.51 -25.38 7.93
C SER A 14 34.45 -23.85 7.93
N ALA A 15 35.56 -23.15 7.68
CA ALA A 15 35.54 -21.70 7.47
C ALA A 15 34.76 -21.29 6.19
N ALA A 16 34.87 -22.07 5.11
CA ALA A 16 34.12 -21.84 3.88
C ALA A 16 32.61 -22.11 4.04
N LEU A 17 32.22 -23.12 4.84
CA LEU A 17 30.82 -23.42 5.15
C LEU A 17 30.19 -22.33 6.04
N ILE A 18 30.94 -21.79 7.00
CA ILE A 18 30.51 -20.67 7.84
C ILE A 18 30.33 -19.40 6.99
N LEU A 19 31.23 -19.12 6.04
CA LEU A 19 31.11 -17.98 5.13
C LEU A 19 29.93 -18.14 4.14
N PHE A 20 29.64 -19.36 3.69
CA PHE A 20 28.49 -19.67 2.83
C PHE A 20 27.16 -19.52 3.57
N LEU A 21 27.08 -19.91 4.85
CA LEU A 21 25.90 -19.70 5.70
C LEU A 21 25.65 -18.22 6.00
N ILE A 22 26.71 -17.42 6.17
CA ILE A 22 26.59 -15.96 6.35
C ILE A 22 26.03 -15.30 5.07
N LEU A 23 26.43 -15.77 3.88
CA LEU A 23 25.94 -15.26 2.59
C LEU A 23 24.48 -15.66 2.28
N VAL A 24 23.99 -16.79 2.77
CA VAL A 24 22.57 -17.21 2.55
C VAL A 24 21.61 -16.41 3.44
N SER A 25 22.09 -15.86 4.57
CA SER A 25 21.24 -15.11 5.50
C SER A 25 20.90 -13.68 5.05
N SER A 26 21.61 -13.12 4.06
CA SER A 26 21.37 -11.74 3.59
C SER A 26 20.27 -11.61 2.52
N ALA A 27 19.64 -12.72 2.11
CA ALA A 27 18.52 -12.72 1.17
C ALA A 27 17.14 -12.95 1.84
N ALA A 28 17.09 -13.10 3.16
CA ALA A 28 15.84 -13.33 3.91
C ALA A 28 15.52 -12.17 4.86
N SER A 29 15.44 -10.96 4.32
CA SER A 29 14.68 -9.87 4.96
C SER A 29 14.07 -8.95 3.90
N ALA A 30 13.35 -9.54 2.96
CA ALA A 30 12.43 -8.85 2.05
C ALA A 30 11.01 -9.39 2.25
N ALA A 31 10.58 -9.56 3.49
CA ALA A 31 9.20 -9.95 3.81
C ALA A 31 8.82 -9.58 5.25
N ASN A 32 9.16 -8.37 5.70
CA ASN A 32 8.45 -7.75 6.81
C ASN A 32 8.48 -6.23 6.57
N ALA A 33 7.85 -5.81 5.48
CA ALA A 33 7.28 -4.47 5.42
C ALA A 33 6.11 -4.48 6.42
N GLN A 34 6.46 -4.30 7.70
CA GLN A 34 5.53 -3.90 8.73
C GLN A 34 4.87 -2.64 8.16
N SER A 35 3.67 -2.81 7.63
CA SER A 35 2.83 -1.70 7.21
C SER A 35 2.46 -1.02 8.51
N ALA A 36 3.33 -0.12 8.97
CA ALA A 36 2.97 0.86 9.96
C ALA A 36 1.74 1.53 9.38
N SER A 37 0.59 1.24 9.99
CA SER A 37 -0.60 2.07 9.87
C SER A 37 -0.15 3.44 10.38
N SER A 38 0.43 4.23 9.48
CA SER A 38 0.79 5.59 9.76
C SER A 38 -0.57 6.26 9.89
N ASN A 39 -1.01 6.50 11.12
CA ASN A 39 -2.18 7.30 11.49
C ASN A 39 -1.98 8.76 11.08
N GLU A 40 -1.40 8.99 9.90
CA GLU A 40 -1.17 10.28 9.32
C GLU A 40 -2.52 10.75 8.78
N PRO A 41 -3.07 11.84 9.32
CA PRO A 41 -4.36 12.33 8.88
C PRO A 41 -4.23 12.84 7.45
N TYR A 42 -4.66 12.04 6.48
CA TYR A 42 -4.78 12.44 5.08
C TYR A 42 -6.19 12.98 4.79
N ALA A 43 -6.25 14.05 4.01
CA ALA A 43 -7.48 14.49 3.36
C ALA A 43 -7.48 14.01 1.90
N TYR A 44 -8.65 13.63 1.40
CA TYR A 44 -8.85 13.15 0.04
C TYR A 44 -9.80 14.10 -0.68
N ILE A 45 -9.27 14.90 -1.59
CA ILE A 45 -10.01 15.99 -2.25
C ILE A 45 -10.25 15.63 -3.73
N PRO A 46 -11.51 15.53 -4.19
CA PRO A 46 -11.83 15.29 -5.59
C PRO A 46 -11.55 16.52 -6.44
N ASN A 47 -10.91 16.33 -7.60
CA ASN A 47 -10.51 17.40 -8.53
C ASN A 47 -10.89 17.03 -9.98
N GLY A 48 -12.16 16.67 -10.21
CA GLY A 48 -12.63 16.31 -11.54
C GLY A 48 -12.31 14.85 -11.87
N GLU A 49 -11.09 14.53 -12.29
CA GLU A 49 -10.72 13.16 -12.73
C GLU A 49 -9.69 12.48 -11.83
N ASN A 50 -9.36 13.11 -10.70
CA ASN A 50 -8.39 12.59 -9.75
C ASN A 50 -8.73 13.00 -8.31
N ILE A 51 -8.12 12.30 -7.35
CA ILE A 51 -8.10 12.64 -5.94
C ILE A 51 -6.72 13.20 -5.57
N SER A 52 -6.68 14.39 -4.98
CA SER A 52 -5.50 14.88 -4.27
C SER A 52 -5.49 14.29 -2.87
N VAL A 53 -4.41 13.60 -2.52
CA VAL A 53 -4.13 13.11 -1.17
C VAL A 53 -3.27 14.15 -0.49
N ILE A 54 -3.84 14.85 0.50
CA ILE A 54 -3.18 15.94 1.22
C ILE A 54 -2.77 15.42 2.59
N ASP A 55 -1.48 15.56 2.91
CA ASP A 55 -0.97 15.42 4.26
C ASP A 55 -1.42 16.63 5.07
N THR A 56 -2.30 16.43 6.07
CA THR A 56 -2.89 17.55 6.83
C THR A 56 -1.98 18.09 7.93
N VAL A 57 -0.86 17.42 8.21
CA VAL A 57 0.18 17.94 9.13
C VAL A 57 1.01 19.00 8.41
N THR A 58 1.37 18.74 7.16
CA THR A 58 2.25 19.59 6.36
C THR A 58 1.51 20.48 5.36
N ASN A 59 0.21 20.22 5.14
CA ASN A 59 -0.62 20.82 4.09
C ASN A 59 -0.04 20.66 2.68
N LYS A 60 0.67 19.56 2.43
CA LYS A 60 1.27 19.26 1.12
C LYS A 60 0.52 18.14 0.42
N VAL A 61 0.46 18.23 -0.90
CA VAL A 61 -0.01 17.13 -1.74
C VAL A 61 1.02 16.00 -1.66
N LYS A 62 0.61 14.87 -1.08
CA LYS A 62 1.39 13.64 -1.00
C LYS A 62 1.31 12.85 -2.29
N ALA A 63 0.13 12.79 -2.89
CA ALA A 63 -0.13 12.05 -4.12
C ALA A 63 -1.33 12.60 -4.87
N THR A 64 -1.36 12.34 -6.18
CA THR A 64 -2.54 12.52 -7.03
C THR A 64 -2.92 11.16 -7.60
N VAL A 65 -4.16 10.73 -7.37
CA VAL A 65 -4.65 9.41 -7.77
C VAL A 65 -5.71 9.57 -8.84
N GLY A 66 -5.45 9.10 -10.06
CA GLY A 66 -6.44 9.10 -11.14
C GLY A 66 -7.63 8.20 -10.79
N VAL A 67 -8.84 8.69 -11.04
CA VAL A 67 -10.11 7.96 -10.87
C VAL A 67 -10.94 8.10 -12.16
N GLY A 68 -12.27 7.94 -12.07
CA GLY A 68 -13.16 8.20 -13.21
C GLY A 68 -13.53 9.68 -13.38
N SER A 69 -14.28 9.98 -14.43
CA SER A 69 -14.65 11.34 -14.79
C SER A 69 -15.70 11.93 -13.85
N SER A 70 -15.46 13.20 -13.48
CA SER A 70 -16.30 14.00 -12.59
C SER A 70 -16.54 13.33 -11.23
N SER A 71 -15.45 13.10 -10.51
CA SER A 71 -15.43 12.72 -9.11
C SER A 71 -16.15 13.72 -8.20
N TYR A 72 -16.98 13.24 -7.28
CA TYR A 72 -17.77 14.07 -6.36
C TYR A 72 -17.64 13.64 -4.90
N GLY A 73 -18.28 12.55 -4.53
CA GLY A 73 -18.36 12.05 -3.16
C GLY A 73 -17.13 11.24 -2.82
N VAL A 74 -16.61 11.46 -1.61
CA VAL A 74 -15.46 10.73 -1.08
C VAL A 74 -15.79 10.22 0.32
N ALA A 75 -15.57 8.93 0.57
CA ALA A 75 -15.69 8.34 1.89
C ALA A 75 -14.48 7.46 2.20
N VAL A 76 -13.95 7.59 3.42
CA VAL A 76 -12.84 6.78 3.92
C VAL A 76 -13.41 5.64 4.77
N SER A 77 -12.91 4.43 4.61
CA SER A 77 -13.31 3.31 5.47
C SER A 77 -12.92 3.57 6.93
N PRO A 78 -13.67 3.04 7.92
CA PRO A 78 -13.36 3.23 9.34
C PRO A 78 -11.95 2.75 9.74
N ASP A 79 -11.46 1.69 9.11
CA ASP A 79 -10.11 1.15 9.27
C ASP A 79 -9.03 1.96 8.51
N ARG A 80 -9.43 2.99 7.75
CA ARG A 80 -8.59 3.88 6.94
C ARG A 80 -7.77 3.17 5.86
N THR A 81 -8.11 1.94 5.49
CA THR A 81 -7.39 1.18 4.46
C THR A 81 -7.88 1.48 3.03
N ARG A 82 -9.10 2.02 2.89
CA ARG A 82 -9.76 2.28 1.61
C ARG A 82 -10.39 3.65 1.54
N VAL A 83 -10.41 4.21 0.33
CA VAL A 83 -11.20 5.39 -0.02
C VAL A 83 -12.12 5.03 -1.18
N TYR A 84 -13.38 5.42 -1.07
CA TYR A 84 -14.41 5.23 -2.08
C TYR A 84 -14.73 6.57 -2.70
N VAL A 85 -14.77 6.62 -4.03
CA VAL A 85 -14.96 7.85 -4.81
C VAL A 85 -16.05 7.62 -5.84
N THR A 86 -17.10 8.42 -5.83
CA THR A 86 -18.13 8.38 -6.89
C THR A 86 -17.63 9.10 -8.14
N ASN A 87 -17.77 8.47 -9.31
CA ASN A 87 -17.43 9.03 -10.61
C ASN A 87 -18.73 9.26 -11.40
N ARG A 88 -19.23 10.49 -11.42
CA ARG A 88 -20.61 10.78 -11.81
C ARG A 88 -20.91 10.46 -13.28
N TRP A 89 -19.99 10.79 -14.19
CA TRP A 89 -20.22 10.58 -15.63
C TRP A 89 -19.87 9.16 -16.08
N ASP A 90 -19.14 8.42 -15.26
CA ASP A 90 -18.75 7.04 -15.56
C ASP A 90 -19.68 6.01 -14.90
N TYR A 91 -20.66 6.45 -14.10
CA TYR A 91 -21.61 5.58 -13.39
C TYR A 91 -20.95 4.53 -12.49
N THR A 92 -19.78 4.88 -11.93
CA THR A 92 -18.94 3.96 -11.16
C THR A 92 -18.52 4.56 -9.81
N VAL A 93 -18.02 3.69 -8.94
CA VAL A 93 -17.25 4.04 -7.74
C VAL A 93 -15.84 3.49 -7.88
N SER A 94 -14.82 4.33 -7.72
CA SER A 94 -13.43 3.90 -7.60
C SER A 94 -13.08 3.60 -6.14
N VAL A 95 -12.35 2.51 -5.91
CA VAL A 95 -11.83 2.11 -4.60
C VAL A 95 -10.32 2.27 -4.61
N ILE A 96 -9.79 3.11 -3.73
CA ILE A 96 -8.36 3.41 -3.61
C ILE A 96 -7.79 2.73 -2.36
N ASN A 97 -6.66 2.05 -2.49
CA ASN A 97 -5.85 1.59 -1.37
C ASN A 97 -5.01 2.75 -0.81
N THR A 98 -5.16 3.05 0.48
CA THR A 98 -4.52 4.22 1.12
C THR A 98 -3.03 4.06 1.38
N ALA A 99 -2.55 2.82 1.53
CA ALA A 99 -1.13 2.54 1.72
C ALA A 99 -0.34 2.77 0.42
N THR A 100 -0.93 2.38 -0.72
CA THR A 100 -0.26 2.48 -2.02
C THR A 100 -0.68 3.68 -2.86
N ASN A 101 -1.76 4.37 -2.48
CA ASN A 101 -2.42 5.42 -3.28
C ASN A 101 -2.74 4.95 -4.70
N LYS A 102 -3.30 3.74 -4.83
CA LYS A 102 -3.68 3.15 -6.12
C LYS A 102 -5.14 2.76 -6.12
N VAL A 103 -5.81 2.96 -7.26
CA VAL A 103 -7.12 2.36 -7.51
C VAL A 103 -6.96 0.84 -7.56
N ILE A 104 -7.70 0.13 -6.71
CA ILE A 104 -7.70 -1.33 -6.61
C ILE A 104 -9.00 -1.95 -7.16
N ALA A 105 -10.04 -1.14 -7.36
CA ALA A 105 -11.26 -1.55 -8.03
C ALA A 105 -12.00 -0.34 -8.61
N THR A 106 -12.75 -0.59 -9.69
CA THR A 106 -13.76 0.33 -10.22
C THR A 106 -15.05 -0.46 -10.34
N VAL A 107 -16.10 -0.04 -9.64
CA VAL A 107 -17.33 -0.81 -9.48
C VAL A 107 -18.49 -0.04 -10.11
N PRO A 108 -19.20 -0.61 -11.10
CA PRO A 108 -20.44 -0.03 -11.61
C PRO A 108 -21.50 0.00 -10.50
N VAL A 109 -22.27 1.10 -10.41
CA VAL A 109 -23.31 1.23 -9.37
C VAL A 109 -24.68 1.58 -9.94
N GLY A 110 -24.76 2.62 -10.76
CA GLY A 110 -26.01 3.19 -11.25
C GLY A 110 -25.79 4.62 -11.73
N ASP A 111 -26.87 5.26 -12.18
CA ASP A 111 -26.77 6.54 -12.89
C ASP A 111 -26.41 7.70 -11.94
N TYR A 112 -25.47 8.53 -12.40
CA TYR A 112 -25.04 9.78 -11.77
C TYR A 112 -24.79 9.70 -10.25
N PRO A 113 -23.87 8.86 -9.76
CA PRO A 113 -23.59 8.78 -8.34
C PRO A 113 -23.01 10.10 -7.80
N TYR A 114 -23.57 10.61 -6.71
CA TYR A 114 -23.13 11.85 -6.05
C TYR A 114 -22.42 11.57 -4.73
N GLY A 115 -23.17 11.08 -3.73
CA GLY A 115 -22.64 10.76 -2.40
C GLY A 115 -22.17 9.30 -2.31
N VAL A 116 -21.29 9.05 -1.35
CA VAL A 116 -20.94 7.70 -0.91
C VAL A 116 -20.76 7.72 0.61
N SER A 117 -21.25 6.68 1.26
CA SER A 117 -21.04 6.39 2.68
C SER A 117 -20.46 5.00 2.85
N VAL A 118 -19.75 4.77 3.95
CA VAL A 118 -19.21 3.45 4.31
C VAL A 118 -19.84 3.02 5.63
N SER A 119 -20.31 1.78 5.70
CA SER A 119 -20.87 1.22 6.92
C SER A 119 -19.84 1.22 8.05
N PRO A 120 -20.26 1.29 9.33
CA PRO A 120 -19.33 1.28 10.46
C PRO A 120 -18.43 0.05 10.53
N ASP A 121 -18.88 -1.10 10.00
CA ASP A 121 -18.09 -2.33 9.91
C ASP A 121 -17.16 -2.37 8.69
N GLY A 122 -17.18 -1.35 7.83
CA GLY A 122 -16.35 -1.22 6.62
C GLY A 122 -16.71 -2.17 5.48
N LYS A 123 -17.76 -2.99 5.63
CA LYS A 123 -18.08 -4.07 4.68
C LYS A 123 -19.00 -3.64 3.54
N ARG A 124 -19.69 -2.51 3.68
CA ARG A 124 -20.61 -1.98 2.68
C ARG A 124 -20.31 -0.52 2.42
N TYR A 125 -20.48 -0.12 1.16
CA TYR A 125 -20.56 1.28 0.77
C TYR A 125 -21.85 1.46 -0.03
N MET A 126 -22.45 2.65 0.08
CA MET A 126 -23.75 2.98 -0.51
C MET A 126 -23.80 4.45 -0.92
#